data_AF-A0A7X5L8P8-F1
#
_entry.id   AF-A0A7X5L8P8-F1
#
_cell.length_a   1.000
_cell.length_b   1.000
_cell.length_c   1.000
_cell.angle_alpha   90.00
_cell.angle_beta   90.00
_cell.angle_gamma   90.00
#
_symmetry.space_group_name_H-M   'P 1'
#
loop_
_entity.id
_entity.type
_entity.pdbx_description
1 polymer ?
#
loop_
_entity_poly.entity_id
_entity_poly.type
_entity_poly.pdbx_seq_one_letter_code
_entity_poly.pdbx_strand_id
1 'polypeptide(L)'
;MGTFRRIRIWGKHHHIELFGTILGMLLLVLLINSISICVYASRENDRLLSENAIFANSFTTSLSGKDGRISQIYVNPERNKCVVLFQFNDMNGMVTDAEKYQVFIKSFDVFKGDYASRRTTQLDVMGGFYVFGSTGYTALYLSAVNGFPKECYEIILRCNDVLQIGTNSSDNENAARDASYAQFDQWRVIINPNGNTAKECSFLDDFNITSLYQDAVIDENEGEIREKLYEDVKIMYSSWKKLNNYRNNLENLNVKVPSLPVYIASDELTVDEDGIIQYHSGFELEDGVDYDWYGKTLHEVSFLDMVKQADITDVQFFNSLNNYQTSDFQLTSNIWYMADGSVINLDESNLKLTNTQAVVENIKSYNQAVNDYYNAKRQYHCTHLIDYLYLESNMKTAGKYFTSNYNEGVVTVW
;
A
#
# COMPACT_ATOMS: atom_id res chain seq x y z
N MET A 1 47.40 21.36 62.01
CA MET A 1 46.70 22.56 61.50
C MET A 1 46.02 22.14 60.20
N GLY A 2 44.71 22.00 60.05
CA GLY A 2 43.58 22.53 60.79
C GLY A 2 42.76 23.41 59.86
N THR A 3 41.79 22.87 59.13
CA THR A 3 40.64 23.60 58.54
C THR A 3 39.62 22.64 57.92
N PHE A 4 38.71 22.10 58.75
CA PHE A 4 37.31 21.92 58.35
C PHE A 4 36.46 22.60 59.42
N ARG A 5 36.06 23.84 59.11
CA ARG A 5 35.30 24.72 60.00
C ARG A 5 33.85 24.22 60.01
N ARG A 6 33.43 23.59 61.11
CA ARG A 6 32.03 23.23 61.39
C ARG A 6 31.15 24.48 61.35
N ILE A 7 30.21 24.51 60.40
CA ILE A 7 29.11 25.47 60.39
C ILE A 7 28.05 24.98 61.40
N ARG A 8 27.81 25.74 62.47
CA ARG A 8 26.82 25.46 63.53
C ARG A 8 25.68 26.47 63.42
N ILE A 9 24.63 26.14 62.66
CA ILE A 9 23.39 26.93 62.47
C ILE A 9 22.24 26.32 63.30
N TRP A 10 22.40 26.13 64.61
CA TRP A 10 21.38 25.44 65.42
C TRP A 10 21.11 26.25 66.70
N GLY A 11 20.06 27.09 66.64
CA GLY A 11 19.54 27.95 67.73
C GLY A 11 18.07 27.63 68.11
N LYS A 12 17.40 28.55 68.82
CA LYS A 12 16.05 28.39 69.43
C LYS A 12 14.88 28.11 68.45
N HIS A 13 15.09 28.17 67.13
CA HIS A 13 14.05 28.00 66.10
C HIS A 13 14.26 26.76 65.20
N HIS A 14 14.76 25.68 65.79
CA HIS A 14 15.16 24.46 65.07
C HIS A 14 14.07 23.83 64.17
N HIS A 15 12.79 23.89 64.57
CA HIS A 15 11.69 23.29 63.79
C HIS A 15 11.35 24.04 62.49
N ILE A 16 11.43 25.37 62.48
CA ILE A 16 11.10 26.19 61.31
C ILE A 16 12.22 26.11 60.26
N GLU A 17 13.47 26.12 60.70
CA GLU A 17 14.64 25.98 59.82
C GLU A 17 14.71 24.58 59.18
N LEU A 18 14.35 23.52 59.92
CA LEU A 18 14.24 22.16 59.38
C LEU A 18 13.15 22.06 58.31
N PHE A 19 11.97 22.66 58.54
CA PHE A 19 10.90 22.71 57.54
C PHE A 19 11.34 23.45 56.27
N GLY A 20 11.97 24.62 56.40
CA GLY A 20 12.47 25.39 55.25
C GLY A 20 13.52 24.63 54.44
N THR A 21 14.40 23.88 55.11
CA THR A 21 15.44 23.07 54.44
C THR A 21 14.83 21.88 53.70
N ILE A 22 13.87 21.17 54.30
CA ILE A 22 13.17 20.04 53.67
C ILE A 22 12.33 20.52 52.49
N LEU A 23 11.57 21.62 52.66
CA LEU A 23 10.77 22.22 51.60
C LEU A 23 11.65 22.71 50.44
N GLY A 24 12.78 23.34 50.75
CA GLY A 24 13.76 23.77 49.75
C GLY A 24 14.35 22.61 48.95
N MET A 25 14.72 21.51 49.63
CA MET A 25 15.17 20.28 48.96
C MET A 25 14.07 19.68 48.08
N LEU A 26 12.83 19.62 48.56
CA LEU A 26 11.71 19.08 47.81
C LEU A 26 11.39 19.91 46.55
N LEU A 27 11.42 21.24 46.66
CA LEU A 27 11.27 22.15 45.52
C LEU A 27 12.42 22.00 44.51
N LEU A 28 13.65 21.80 44.98
CA LEU A 28 14.81 21.59 44.12
C LEU A 28 14.70 20.27 43.36
N VAL A 29 14.26 19.20 44.02
CA VAL A 29 13.97 17.91 43.36
C VAL A 29 12.84 18.06 42.34
N LEU A 30 11.75 18.76 42.66
CA LEU A 30 10.67 19.05 41.71
C LEU A 30 11.19 19.82 40.49
N LEU A 31 12.03 20.85 40.70
CA LEU A 31 12.59 21.65 39.63
C LEU A 31 13.51 20.83 38.72
N ILE A 32 14.36 19.95 39.27
CA ILE A 32 15.17 19.02 38.49
C ILE A 32 14.30 18.07 37.67
N ASN A 33 13.23 17.51 38.25
CA ASN A 33 12.30 16.65 37.53
C ASN A 33 11.60 17.40 36.39
N SER A 34 11.09 18.61 36.64
CA SER A 34 10.44 19.42 35.61
C SER A 34 11.39 19.79 34.46
N ILE A 35 12.64 20.18 34.76
CA ILE A 35 13.65 20.44 33.73
C ILE A 35 13.96 19.16 32.95
N SER A 36 14.10 18.03 33.65
CA SER A 36 14.41 16.75 33.00
C SER A 36 13.30 16.31 32.05
N ILE A 37 12.03 16.48 32.45
CA ILE A 37 10.86 16.22 31.60
C ILE A 37 10.85 17.15 30.39
N CYS A 38 11.09 18.45 30.56
CA CYS A 38 11.15 19.39 29.45
C CYS A 38 12.27 19.08 28.45
N VAL A 39 13.47 18.72 28.96
CA VAL A 39 14.61 18.34 28.10
C VAL A 39 14.32 17.02 27.38
N TYR A 40 13.75 16.04 28.08
CA TYR A 40 13.35 14.77 27.47
C TYR A 40 12.31 14.98 26.36
N ALA A 41 11.24 15.73 26.66
CA ALA A 41 10.19 16.04 25.70
C ALA A 41 10.74 16.80 24.48
N SER A 42 11.63 17.77 24.68
CA SER A 42 12.27 18.49 23.57
C SER A 42 13.11 17.55 22.68
N ARG A 43 13.92 16.68 23.29
CA ARG A 43 14.73 15.71 22.54
C ARG A 43 13.88 14.71 21.77
N GLU A 44 12.79 14.25 22.37
CA GLU A 44 11.87 13.35 21.71
C GLU A 44 11.13 14.04 20.55
N ASN A 45 10.71 15.29 20.73
CA ASN A 45 10.13 16.09 19.65
C ASN A 45 11.12 16.29 18.49
N ASP A 46 12.38 16.63 18.78
CA ASP A 46 13.44 16.75 17.77
C ASP A 46 13.67 15.42 17.03
N ARG A 47 13.64 14.30 17.77
CA ARG A 47 13.75 12.94 17.20
C ARG A 47 12.59 12.65 16.26
N LEU A 48 11.36 12.86 16.70
CA LEU A 48 10.15 12.64 15.91
C LEU A 48 10.10 13.53 14.66
N LEU A 49 10.54 14.79 14.75
CA LEU A 49 10.71 15.66 13.58
C LEU A 49 11.77 15.13 12.63
N SER A 50 12.90 14.64 13.13
CA SER A 50 13.95 14.11 12.26
C SER A 50 13.57 12.80 11.57
N GLU A 51 12.72 11.98 12.20
CA GLU A 51 12.35 10.66 11.71
C GLU A 51 11.14 10.71 10.76
N ASN A 52 10.06 11.38 11.18
CA ASN A 52 8.78 11.32 10.50
C ASN A 52 8.64 12.41 9.44
N ALA A 53 8.38 11.98 8.20
CA ALA A 53 8.02 12.84 7.09
C ALA A 53 6.50 13.01 6.97
N ILE A 54 5.72 12.03 7.44
CA ILE A 54 4.26 12.07 7.44
C ILE A 54 3.77 12.00 8.89
N PHE A 55 2.91 12.94 9.28
CA PHE A 55 2.32 12.98 10.62
C PHE A 55 0.85 12.52 10.65
N ALA A 56 0.19 12.49 9.49
CA ALA A 56 -1.14 11.91 9.31
C ALA A 56 -1.20 11.22 7.94
N ASN A 57 -1.40 9.90 7.94
CA ASN A 57 -1.35 9.09 6.73
C ASN A 57 -2.65 9.12 5.93
N SER A 58 -3.77 9.41 6.57
CA SER A 58 -5.10 9.44 5.93
C SER A 58 -5.72 10.83 6.03
N PHE A 59 -6.57 11.14 5.06
CA PHE A 59 -7.36 12.36 5.04
C PHE A 59 -8.75 12.05 4.47
N THR A 60 -9.70 12.91 4.82
CA THR A 60 -11.07 12.88 4.28
C THR A 60 -11.37 14.27 3.75
N THR A 61 -11.92 14.35 2.53
CA THR A 61 -12.33 15.61 1.92
C THR A 61 -13.57 16.17 2.59
N SER A 62 -13.68 17.50 2.62
CA SER A 62 -14.64 18.16 3.49
C SER A 62 -16.08 18.12 3.02
N LEU A 63 -16.31 18.27 1.72
CA LEU A 63 -17.65 18.28 1.13
C LEU A 63 -17.98 16.94 0.51
N SER A 64 -17.09 16.38 -0.31
CA SER A 64 -17.38 15.12 -1.01
C SER A 64 -17.30 13.90 -0.07
N GLY A 65 -16.63 14.02 1.08
CA GLY A 65 -16.50 12.95 2.08
C GLY A 65 -15.69 11.75 1.56
N LYS A 66 -14.75 11.99 0.64
CA LYS A 66 -13.90 10.98 0.04
C LYS A 66 -12.67 10.77 0.90
N ASP A 67 -12.39 9.50 1.17
CA ASP A 67 -11.21 9.10 1.92
C ASP A 67 -10.01 8.91 0.97
N GLY A 68 -8.85 9.30 1.47
CA GLY A 68 -7.57 9.10 0.81
C GLY A 68 -6.44 8.98 1.81
N ARG A 69 -5.26 8.69 1.28
CA ARG A 69 -4.02 8.56 2.04
C ARG A 69 -2.84 9.21 1.35
N ILE A 70 -1.85 9.61 2.13
CA ILE A 70 -0.52 9.93 1.63
C ILE A 70 0.19 8.60 1.41
N SER A 71 0.45 8.27 0.14
CA SER A 71 1.14 7.04 -0.24
C SER A 71 2.63 7.15 0.13
N GLN A 72 3.29 8.21 -0.31
CA GLN A 72 4.70 8.44 -0.03
C GLN A 72 5.09 9.91 -0.21
N ILE A 73 6.15 10.33 0.48
CA ILE A 73 6.86 11.60 0.23
C ILE A 73 8.21 11.29 -0.39
N TYR A 74 8.45 11.89 -1.56
CA TYR A 74 9.70 11.79 -2.29
C TYR A 74 10.49 13.08 -2.15
N VAL A 75 11.80 12.99 -1.93
CA VAL A 75 12.69 14.15 -1.87
C VAL A 75 13.95 13.92 -2.68
N ASN A 76 14.51 14.99 -3.24
CA ASN A 76 15.81 14.90 -3.89
C ASN A 76 16.93 14.87 -2.83
N PRO A 77 18.15 14.46 -3.21
CA PRO A 77 19.28 14.38 -2.26
C PRO A 77 19.58 15.70 -1.53
N GLU A 78 19.37 16.85 -2.20
CA GLU A 78 19.54 18.18 -1.61
C GLU A 78 18.37 18.64 -0.73
N ARG A 79 17.26 17.90 -0.71
CA ARG A 79 16.01 18.21 0.00
C ARG A 79 15.49 19.62 -0.27
N ASN A 80 15.63 20.08 -1.52
CA ASN A 80 15.04 21.33 -2.01
C ASN A 80 13.85 21.10 -2.96
N LYS A 81 13.64 19.87 -3.41
CA LYS A 81 12.47 19.43 -4.16
C LYS A 81 11.79 18.29 -3.43
N CYS A 82 10.47 18.35 -3.38
CA CYS A 82 9.63 17.39 -2.68
C CYS A 82 8.40 17.08 -3.52
N VAL A 83 8.01 15.81 -3.55
CA VAL A 83 6.72 15.37 -4.08
C VAL A 83 5.96 14.65 -3.01
N VAL A 84 4.71 15.06 -2.79
CA VAL A 84 3.75 14.34 -1.94
C VAL A 84 2.80 13.60 -2.86
N LEU A 85 2.83 12.26 -2.81
CA LEU A 85 1.93 11.41 -3.57
C LEU A 85 0.71 11.05 -2.72
N PHE A 86 -0.48 11.39 -3.21
CA PHE A 86 -1.75 11.05 -2.59
C PHE A 86 -2.46 9.97 -3.40
N GLN A 87 -3.17 9.10 -2.68
CA GLN A 87 -4.02 8.07 -3.26
C GLN A 87 -5.42 8.20 -2.65
N PHE A 88 -6.41 8.48 -3.49
CA PHE A 88 -7.82 8.40 -3.14
C PHE A 88 -8.32 6.96 -3.25
N ASN A 89 -9.20 6.57 -2.33
CA ASN A 89 -9.84 5.25 -2.38
C ASN A 89 -10.88 5.18 -3.52
N ASP A 90 -11.51 6.31 -3.85
CA ASP A 90 -12.52 6.43 -4.90
C ASP A 90 -12.47 7.84 -5.51
N MET A 91 -12.36 7.90 -6.84
CA MET A 91 -12.37 9.15 -7.61
C MET A 91 -13.75 9.54 -8.14
N ASN A 92 -14.79 8.71 -7.91
CA ASN A 92 -16.12 9.03 -8.40
C ASN A 92 -16.66 10.31 -7.73
N GLY A 93 -16.96 11.32 -8.53
CA GLY A 93 -17.36 12.65 -8.04
C GLY A 93 -16.19 13.55 -7.65
N MET A 94 -14.94 13.16 -7.91
CA MET A 94 -13.75 14.01 -7.79
C MET A 94 -13.43 14.68 -9.12
N VAL A 95 -12.89 15.90 -9.06
CA VAL A 95 -12.46 16.64 -10.25
C VAL A 95 -11.13 16.09 -10.76
N THR A 96 -11.05 15.77 -12.04
CA THR A 96 -9.82 15.25 -12.67
C THR A 96 -8.95 16.34 -13.31
N ASP A 97 -9.40 17.59 -13.28
CA ASP A 97 -8.70 18.76 -13.79
C ASP A 97 -7.93 19.47 -12.67
N ALA A 98 -6.60 19.38 -12.71
CA ALA A 98 -5.69 20.00 -11.76
C ALA A 98 -5.83 21.54 -11.70
N GLU A 99 -6.30 22.20 -12.76
CA GLU A 99 -6.50 23.66 -12.76
C GLU A 99 -7.54 24.11 -11.73
N LYS A 100 -8.44 23.21 -11.30
CA LYS A 100 -9.45 23.49 -10.27
C LYS A 100 -8.90 23.40 -8.86
N TYR A 101 -7.67 22.91 -8.70
CA TYR A 101 -7.05 22.73 -7.40
C TYR A 101 -6.15 23.91 -7.03
N GLN A 102 -6.18 24.27 -5.76
CA GLN A 102 -5.29 25.24 -5.11
C GLN A 102 -4.69 24.61 -3.87
N VAL A 103 -3.46 25.01 -3.57
CA VAL A 103 -2.68 24.49 -2.48
C VAL A 103 -2.29 25.62 -1.57
N PHE A 104 -2.57 25.42 -0.30
CA PHE A 104 -2.20 26.30 0.77
C PHE A 104 -1.17 25.52 1.61
N ILE A 105 0.10 25.91 1.61
CA ILE A 105 1.11 25.54 2.63
C ILE A 105 1.44 26.58 3.75
N LYS A 106 1.54 26.14 5.02
CA LYS A 106 1.97 26.97 6.17
C LYS A 106 2.77 26.18 7.21
N SER A 107 3.78 26.80 7.84
CA SER A 107 4.55 26.16 8.92
C SER A 107 3.68 25.89 10.16
N PHE A 108 3.73 24.66 10.66
CA PHE A 108 2.86 24.14 11.72
C PHE A 108 3.67 23.44 12.82
N ASP A 109 3.39 23.75 14.09
CA ASP A 109 3.99 23.06 15.24
C ASP A 109 3.07 21.91 15.67
N VAL A 110 3.41 20.69 15.24
CA VAL A 110 2.62 19.48 15.51
C VAL A 110 2.48 19.16 16.99
N PHE A 111 3.43 19.56 17.84
CA PHE A 111 3.41 19.22 19.26
C PHE A 111 2.58 20.22 20.08
N LYS A 112 2.42 21.44 19.58
CA LYS A 112 1.52 22.45 20.18
C LYS A 112 0.14 22.48 19.53
N GLY A 113 0.01 21.94 18.32
CA GLY A 113 -1.23 21.99 17.55
C GLY A 113 -1.58 23.40 17.06
N ASP A 114 -0.56 24.25 16.88
CA ASP A 114 -0.73 25.66 16.51
C ASP A 114 0.29 26.07 15.44
N TYR A 115 0.04 27.19 14.77
CA TYR A 115 0.94 27.72 13.77
C TYR A 115 2.22 28.24 14.40
N ALA A 116 3.35 27.95 13.74
CA ALA A 116 4.64 28.41 14.22
C ALA A 116 4.70 29.95 14.16
N SER A 117 4.93 30.61 15.31
CA SER A 117 4.97 32.08 15.40
C SER A 117 6.23 32.72 14.79
N ARG A 118 7.11 31.93 14.16
CA ARG A 118 8.36 32.42 13.60
C ARG A 118 8.09 33.17 12.29
N ARG A 119 8.12 34.50 12.37
CA ARG A 119 8.13 35.44 11.22
C ARG A 119 9.39 35.34 10.32
N THR A 120 10.31 34.41 10.56
CA THR A 120 11.72 34.59 10.14
C THR A 120 12.15 33.83 8.89
N THR A 121 11.28 33.04 8.30
CA THR A 121 11.47 32.50 6.94
C THR A 121 10.11 32.50 6.29
N GLN A 122 9.82 33.52 5.47
CA GLN A 122 8.84 33.34 4.40
C GLN A 122 9.29 32.09 3.64
N LEU A 123 8.52 31.03 3.76
CA LEU A 123 8.76 29.81 3.04
C LEU A 123 8.65 30.16 1.55
N ASP A 124 9.78 30.37 0.88
CA ASP A 124 9.79 30.66 -0.55
C ASP A 124 9.70 29.33 -1.31
N VAL A 125 8.47 28.83 -1.34
CA VAL A 125 8.12 27.57 -1.98
C VAL A 125 7.22 27.84 -3.16
N MET A 126 7.65 27.32 -4.29
CA MET A 126 6.85 27.24 -5.51
C MET A 126 6.49 25.78 -5.75
N GLY A 127 5.49 25.53 -6.58
CA GLY A 127 5.09 24.16 -6.83
C GLY A 127 3.97 24.06 -7.84
N GLY A 128 3.48 22.85 -7.99
CA GLY A 128 2.36 22.54 -8.84
C GLY A 128 1.61 21.31 -8.35
N PHE A 129 0.37 21.20 -8.79
CA PHE A 129 -0.49 20.07 -8.46
C PHE A 129 -0.80 19.26 -9.70
N TYR A 130 -0.87 17.95 -9.52
CA TYR A 130 -1.08 16.97 -10.59
C TYR A 130 -2.21 16.03 -10.26
N VAL A 131 -3.01 15.72 -11.25
CA VAL A 131 -4.06 14.69 -11.16
C VAL A 131 -3.84 13.67 -12.28
N PHE A 132 -3.66 12.40 -11.90
CA PHE A 132 -3.43 11.30 -12.84
C PHE A 132 -4.76 10.71 -13.29
N GLY A 133 -5.55 11.51 -14.01
CA GLY A 133 -6.85 11.10 -14.56
C GLY A 133 -7.77 10.48 -13.50
N SER A 134 -8.31 9.29 -13.80
CA SER A 134 -9.20 8.53 -12.91
C SER A 134 -8.47 7.46 -12.08
N THR A 135 -7.13 7.46 -12.04
CA THR A 135 -6.34 6.39 -11.38
C THR A 135 -6.40 6.41 -9.85
N GLY A 136 -6.95 7.47 -9.24
CA GLY A 136 -6.90 7.66 -7.80
C GLY A 136 -5.67 8.40 -7.30
N TYR A 137 -4.63 8.55 -8.14
CA TYR A 137 -3.41 9.21 -7.72
C TYR A 137 -3.42 10.71 -8.07
N THR A 138 -2.93 11.51 -7.12
CA THR A 138 -2.62 12.92 -7.32
C THR A 138 -1.27 13.23 -6.70
N ALA A 139 -0.56 14.23 -7.20
CA ALA A 139 0.75 14.60 -6.68
C ALA A 139 0.88 16.10 -6.47
N LEU A 140 1.48 16.48 -5.35
CA LEU A 140 1.89 17.85 -5.06
C LEU A 140 3.41 17.95 -5.19
N TYR A 141 3.88 18.70 -6.17
CA TYR A 141 5.29 19.06 -6.32
C TYR A 141 5.57 20.39 -5.62
N LEU A 142 6.60 20.42 -4.78
CA LEU A 142 7.07 21.60 -4.06
C LEU A 142 8.58 21.77 -4.27
N SER A 143 9.00 23.01 -4.51
CA SER A 143 10.39 23.41 -4.68
C SER A 143 10.68 24.60 -3.78
N ALA A 144 11.65 24.45 -2.87
CA ALA A 144 12.09 25.48 -1.95
C ALA A 144 13.45 26.03 -2.37
N VAL A 145 13.58 27.36 -2.52
CA VAL A 145 14.84 27.99 -2.97
C VAL A 145 16.03 27.67 -2.06
N ASN A 146 15.80 27.60 -0.75
CA ASN A 146 16.84 27.38 0.27
C ASN A 146 16.79 25.98 0.89
N GLY A 147 16.08 25.04 0.28
CA GLY A 147 15.78 23.74 0.89
C GLY A 147 14.66 23.80 1.93
N PHE A 148 14.09 22.64 2.26
CA PHE A 148 13.07 22.53 3.30
C PHE A 148 13.72 22.50 4.69
N PRO A 149 13.45 23.46 5.58
CA PRO A 149 13.93 23.38 6.96
C PRO A 149 13.30 22.19 7.71
N LYS A 150 13.90 21.84 8.85
CA LYS A 150 13.41 20.78 9.74
C LYS A 150 12.19 21.25 10.53
N GLU A 151 11.08 21.40 9.85
CA GLU A 151 9.79 21.78 10.43
C GLU A 151 8.64 21.09 9.71
N CYS A 152 7.49 21.02 10.37
CA CYS A 152 6.29 20.50 9.74
C CYS A 152 5.54 21.60 9.01
N TYR A 153 4.91 21.21 7.91
CA TYR A 153 4.03 22.02 7.11
C TYR A 153 2.62 21.45 7.15
N GLU A 154 1.67 22.30 7.49
CA GLU A 154 0.27 22.06 7.19
C GLU A 154 0.03 22.43 5.72
N ILE A 155 -0.51 21.48 4.98
CA ILE A 155 -0.93 21.68 3.60
C ILE A 155 -2.44 21.45 3.54
N ILE A 156 -3.16 22.45 3.04
CA ILE A 156 -4.57 22.37 2.72
C ILE A 156 -4.69 22.38 1.21
N LEU A 157 -5.18 21.28 0.66
CA LEU A 157 -5.53 21.22 -0.75
C LEU A 157 -7.02 21.50 -0.89
N ARG A 158 -7.35 22.41 -1.81
CA ARG A 158 -8.70 22.88 -2.09
C ARG A 158 -9.06 22.59 -3.52
N CYS A 159 -10.18 21.94 -3.74
CA CYS A 159 -10.85 21.92 -5.02
C CYS A 159 -11.88 23.07 -5.08
N ASN A 160 -11.75 23.93 -6.09
CA ASN A 160 -12.66 25.05 -6.31
C ASN A 160 -13.94 24.66 -7.05
N ASP A 161 -14.02 23.43 -7.54
CA ASP A 161 -15.18 22.89 -8.22
C ASP A 161 -15.63 21.62 -7.49
N VAL A 162 -16.92 21.53 -7.16
CA VAL A 162 -17.45 20.45 -6.32
C VAL A 162 -18.50 19.71 -7.11
N LEU A 163 -18.16 18.50 -7.53
CA LEU A 163 -19.07 17.68 -8.35
C LEU A 163 -20.08 16.93 -7.50
N GLN A 164 -19.77 16.69 -6.22
CA GLN A 164 -20.63 15.95 -5.31
C GLN A 164 -20.45 16.43 -3.86
N ILE A 165 -21.57 16.50 -3.14
CA ILE A 165 -21.60 16.73 -1.69
C ILE A 165 -22.01 15.42 -1.02
N GLY A 166 -21.16 14.92 -0.12
CA GLY A 166 -21.36 13.72 0.66
C GLY A 166 -22.43 13.91 1.74
N THR A 167 -23.10 12.82 2.10
CA THR A 167 -24.26 12.82 3.01
C THR A 167 -23.93 13.19 4.46
N ASN A 168 -22.63 13.18 4.83
CA ASN A 168 -22.13 13.42 6.19
C ASN A 168 -21.33 14.73 6.33
N SER A 169 -21.41 15.66 5.37
CA SER A 169 -20.60 16.89 5.36
C SER A 169 -20.88 17.84 6.54
N SER A 170 -21.93 17.60 7.33
CA SER A 170 -22.30 18.40 8.51
C SER A 170 -21.45 18.15 9.76
N ASP A 171 -20.70 17.05 9.83
CA ASP A 171 -19.92 16.64 11.02
C ASP A 171 -18.40 16.85 10.86
N ASN A 172 -17.98 17.67 9.90
CA ASN A 172 -16.55 17.92 9.68
C ASN A 172 -15.97 18.80 10.81
N GLU A 173 -15.13 18.24 11.67
CA GLU A 173 -14.45 18.97 12.76
C GLU A 173 -13.65 20.19 12.27
N ASN A 174 -13.16 20.18 11.03
CA ASN A 174 -12.45 21.32 10.44
C ASN A 174 -13.38 22.48 10.05
N ALA A 175 -14.67 22.22 9.80
CA ALA A 175 -15.64 23.28 9.54
C ALA A 175 -15.90 24.17 10.78
N ALA A 176 -15.66 23.63 11.98
CA ALA A 176 -15.69 24.42 13.21
C ALA A 176 -14.47 25.35 13.36
N ARG A 177 -13.37 25.05 12.66
CA ARG A 177 -12.12 25.83 12.68
C ARG A 177 -12.07 26.87 11.57
N ASP A 178 -12.55 26.53 10.37
CA ASP A 178 -12.57 27.41 9.22
C ASP A 178 -13.83 27.18 8.37
N ALA A 179 -14.61 28.25 8.19
CA ALA A 179 -15.83 28.25 7.40
C ALA A 179 -15.60 27.89 5.92
N SER A 180 -14.37 28.00 5.41
CA SER A 180 -14.03 27.61 4.04
C SER A 180 -14.27 26.12 3.80
N TYR A 181 -14.15 25.25 4.82
CA TYR A 181 -14.38 23.81 4.71
C TYR A 181 -15.84 23.44 4.44
N ALA A 182 -16.77 24.37 4.71
CA ALA A 182 -18.18 24.24 4.35
C ALA A 182 -18.50 24.79 2.95
N GLN A 183 -17.57 25.52 2.31
CA GLN A 183 -17.77 26.17 1.02
C GLN A 183 -17.02 25.46 -0.11
N PHE A 184 -15.84 24.92 0.17
CA PHE A 184 -14.97 24.25 -0.78
C PHE A 184 -14.67 22.84 -0.32
N ASP A 185 -14.43 21.95 -1.28
CA ASP A 185 -14.00 20.59 -0.98
C ASP A 185 -12.50 20.59 -0.71
N GLN A 186 -12.13 20.35 0.54
CA GLN A 186 -10.78 20.55 1.04
C GLN A 186 -10.33 19.37 1.89
N TRP A 187 -9.02 19.09 1.87
CA TRP A 187 -8.40 18.17 2.82
C TRP A 187 -7.09 18.74 3.33
N ARG A 188 -6.75 18.31 4.55
CA ARG A 188 -5.60 18.79 5.30
C ARG A 188 -4.63 17.66 5.51
N VAL A 189 -3.36 17.92 5.24
CA VAL A 189 -2.26 17.00 5.53
C VAL A 189 -1.14 17.73 6.26
N ILE A 190 -0.36 16.98 7.03
CA ILE A 190 0.81 17.52 7.73
C ILE A 190 2.03 16.70 7.34
N ILE A 191 3.03 17.38 6.79
CA ILE A 191 4.24 16.75 6.28
C ILE A 191 5.50 17.42 6.81
N ASN A 192 6.61 16.72 6.77
CA ASN A 192 7.96 17.25 6.97
C ASN A 192 8.89 16.65 5.90
N PRO A 193 9.17 17.39 4.81
CA PRO A 193 10.07 16.92 3.76
C PRO A 193 11.49 16.58 4.24
N ASN A 194 11.91 17.09 5.40
CA ASN A 194 13.23 16.80 5.97
C ASN A 194 13.25 15.58 6.91
N GLY A 195 12.13 14.85 7.02
CA GLY A 195 12.08 13.59 7.76
C GLY A 195 12.83 12.46 7.06
N ASN A 196 13.42 11.55 7.83
CA ASN A 196 14.18 10.40 7.31
C ASN A 196 13.30 9.34 6.62
N THR A 197 12.01 9.30 6.93
CA THR A 197 11.04 8.40 6.27
C THR A 197 10.65 8.84 4.86
N ALA A 198 11.00 10.06 4.43
CA ALA A 198 10.86 10.47 3.04
C ALA A 198 11.84 9.68 2.16
N LYS A 199 11.34 9.15 1.04
CA LYS A 199 12.13 8.36 0.10
C LYS A 199 12.98 9.27 -0.79
N GLU A 200 14.29 9.09 -0.74
CA GLU A 200 15.22 9.86 -1.57
C GLU A 200 15.19 9.33 -3.02
N CYS A 201 14.96 10.22 -3.98
CA CYS A 201 14.85 9.89 -5.39
C CYS A 201 15.56 10.93 -6.27
N SER A 202 16.50 10.46 -7.10
CA SER A 202 17.27 11.30 -8.02
C SER A 202 16.44 11.84 -9.19
N PHE A 203 15.34 11.18 -9.58
CA PHE A 203 14.47 11.66 -10.68
C PHE A 203 13.83 13.02 -10.41
N LEU A 204 13.84 13.51 -9.17
CA LEU A 204 13.32 14.83 -8.82
C LEU A 204 14.22 15.98 -9.30
N ASP A 205 15.51 15.72 -9.54
CA ASP A 205 16.41 16.75 -10.05
C ASP A 205 16.05 17.13 -11.50
N ASP A 206 15.76 16.12 -12.34
CA ASP A 206 15.22 16.25 -13.69
C ASP A 206 13.74 15.87 -13.71
N PHE A 207 12.93 16.61 -12.95
CA PHE A 207 11.55 16.22 -12.66
C PHE A 207 10.71 15.94 -13.91
N ASN A 208 10.31 14.69 -14.07
CA ASN A 208 9.35 14.23 -15.05
C ASN A 208 8.18 13.54 -14.34
N ILE A 209 6.98 14.09 -14.49
CA ILE A 209 5.78 13.56 -13.84
C ILE A 209 5.43 12.13 -14.28
N THR A 210 5.75 11.77 -15.53
CA THR A 210 5.54 10.42 -16.04
C THR A 210 6.49 9.45 -15.34
N SER A 211 7.75 9.84 -15.15
CA SER A 211 8.74 9.04 -14.43
C SER A 211 8.38 8.91 -12.94
N LEU A 212 7.83 9.96 -12.32
CA LEU A 212 7.29 9.86 -10.96
C LEU A 212 6.21 8.78 -10.90
N TYR A 213 5.20 8.81 -11.77
CA TYR A 213 4.11 7.83 -11.72
C TYR A 213 4.61 6.42 -11.98
N GLN A 214 5.52 6.26 -12.94
CA GLN A 214 6.19 5.00 -13.25
C GLN A 214 6.94 4.44 -12.03
N ASP A 215 7.91 5.17 -11.51
CA ASP A 215 8.80 4.69 -10.45
C ASP A 215 8.09 4.59 -9.08
N ALA A 216 7.10 5.47 -8.83
CA ALA A 216 6.44 5.56 -7.53
C ALA A 216 5.17 4.73 -7.42
N VAL A 217 4.48 4.44 -8.54
CA VAL A 217 3.20 3.74 -8.53
C VAL A 217 3.30 2.43 -9.28
N ILE A 218 3.90 2.41 -10.47
CA ILE A 218 3.94 1.20 -11.31
C ILE A 218 4.90 0.19 -10.73
N ASP A 219 6.14 0.57 -10.40
CA ASP A 219 7.15 -0.38 -9.92
C ASP A 219 6.75 -1.05 -8.59
N GLU A 220 6.16 -0.29 -7.67
CA GLU A 220 5.69 -0.81 -6.39
C GLU A 220 4.54 -1.80 -6.57
N ASN A 221 3.51 -1.42 -7.35
CA ASN A 221 2.37 -2.28 -7.63
C ASN A 221 2.75 -3.51 -8.49
N GLU A 222 3.69 -3.37 -9.42
CA GLU A 222 4.24 -4.48 -10.21
C GLU A 222 4.91 -5.49 -9.28
N GLY A 223 5.72 -5.02 -8.32
CA GLY A 223 6.35 -5.87 -7.32
C GLY A 223 5.33 -6.69 -6.52
N GLU A 224 4.27 -6.05 -6.01
CA GLU A 224 3.22 -6.73 -5.25
C GLU A 224 2.46 -7.79 -6.08
N ILE A 225 2.11 -7.47 -7.33
CA ILE A 225 1.40 -8.41 -8.21
C ILE A 225 2.30 -9.58 -8.58
N ARG A 226 3.58 -9.32 -8.88
CA ARG A 226 4.56 -10.37 -9.19
C ARG A 226 4.79 -11.31 -8.01
N GLU A 227 4.83 -10.80 -6.78
CA GLU A 227 4.92 -11.64 -5.58
C GLU A 227 3.72 -12.60 -5.49
N LYS A 228 2.50 -12.11 -5.73
CA LYS A 228 1.29 -12.96 -5.78
C LYS A 228 1.33 -13.99 -6.89
N LEU A 229 1.80 -13.63 -8.09
CA LEU A 229 1.99 -14.56 -9.20
C LEU A 229 2.98 -15.69 -8.85
N TYR A 230 4.11 -15.36 -8.20
CA TYR A 230 5.04 -16.36 -7.71
C TYR A 230 4.43 -17.23 -6.59
N GLU A 231 3.62 -16.66 -5.71
CA GLU A 231 2.90 -17.41 -4.67
C GLU A 231 1.92 -18.43 -5.26
N ASP A 232 1.12 -18.02 -6.26
CA ASP A 232 0.21 -18.92 -6.96
C ASP A 232 0.95 -20.10 -7.58
N VAL A 233 2.04 -19.84 -8.30
CA VAL A 233 2.87 -20.88 -8.94
C VAL A 233 3.47 -21.82 -7.90
N LYS A 234 3.88 -21.30 -6.74
CA LYS A 234 4.37 -22.12 -5.61
C LYS A 234 3.26 -23.00 -5.02
N ILE A 235 2.04 -22.50 -4.90
CA ILE A 235 0.87 -23.27 -4.47
C ILE A 235 0.58 -24.36 -5.50
N MET A 236 0.55 -24.03 -6.79
CA MET A 236 0.38 -25.00 -7.88
C MET A 236 1.43 -26.10 -7.83
N TYR A 237 2.71 -25.75 -7.66
CA TYR A 237 3.80 -26.73 -7.54
C TYR A 237 3.65 -27.64 -6.32
N SER A 238 3.30 -27.09 -5.16
CA SER A 238 3.02 -27.88 -3.94
C SER A 238 1.86 -28.86 -4.15
N SER A 239 0.77 -28.39 -4.75
CA SER A 239 -0.40 -29.21 -5.07
C SER A 239 -0.07 -30.29 -6.09
N TRP A 240 0.75 -29.99 -7.10
CA TRP A 240 1.23 -30.96 -8.08
C TRP A 240 2.09 -32.07 -7.44
N LYS A 241 2.98 -31.72 -6.51
CA LYS A 241 3.77 -32.71 -5.75
C LYS A 241 2.89 -33.60 -4.87
N LYS A 242 1.91 -33.01 -4.17
CA LYS A 242 0.91 -33.77 -3.39
C LYS A 242 0.12 -34.72 -4.28
N LEU A 243 -0.37 -34.22 -5.42
CA LEU A 243 -1.12 -35.00 -6.40
C LEU A 243 -0.33 -36.21 -6.89
N ASN A 244 0.95 -36.03 -7.24
CA ASN A 244 1.81 -37.13 -7.67
C ASN A 244 2.07 -38.14 -6.53
N ASN A 245 2.22 -37.66 -5.29
CA ASN A 245 2.35 -38.55 -4.14
C ASN A 245 1.08 -39.40 -3.92
N TYR A 246 -0.10 -38.77 -3.89
CA TYR A 246 -1.37 -39.48 -3.71
C TYR A 246 -1.68 -40.42 -4.87
N ARG A 247 -1.38 -40.03 -6.11
CA ARG A 247 -1.47 -40.90 -7.29
C ARG A 247 -0.64 -42.18 -7.10
N ASN A 248 0.64 -42.05 -6.75
CA ASN A 248 1.51 -43.19 -6.52
C ASN A 248 1.03 -44.07 -5.35
N ASN A 249 0.55 -43.46 -4.26
CA ASN A 249 0.00 -44.21 -3.13
C ASN A 249 -1.26 -45.01 -3.52
N LEU A 250 -2.17 -44.40 -4.27
CA LEU A 250 -3.40 -45.04 -4.74
C LEU A 250 -3.09 -46.18 -5.71
N GLU A 251 -2.14 -45.99 -6.64
CA GLU A 251 -1.68 -47.04 -7.54
C GLU A 251 -1.06 -48.22 -6.75
N ASN A 252 -0.23 -47.95 -5.73
CA ASN A 252 0.33 -48.97 -4.84
C ASN A 252 -0.75 -49.72 -4.02
N LEU A 253 -1.89 -49.09 -3.78
CA LEU A 253 -3.06 -49.69 -3.11
C LEU A 253 -4.00 -50.41 -4.09
N ASN A 254 -3.57 -50.63 -5.35
CA ASN A 254 -4.38 -51.21 -6.43
C ASN A 254 -5.69 -50.44 -6.70
N VAL A 255 -5.68 -49.11 -6.56
CA VAL A 255 -6.79 -48.23 -6.93
C VAL A 255 -6.58 -47.72 -8.35
N LYS A 256 -7.63 -47.71 -9.17
CA LYS A 256 -7.61 -47.14 -10.52
C LYS A 256 -7.74 -45.62 -10.44
N VAL A 257 -6.60 -44.92 -10.54
CA VAL A 257 -6.56 -43.45 -10.51
C VAL A 257 -7.08 -42.87 -11.84
N PRO A 258 -8.00 -41.89 -11.81
CA PRO A 258 -8.47 -41.23 -13.03
C PRO A 258 -7.36 -40.40 -13.69
N SER A 259 -7.49 -40.23 -15.02
CA SER A 259 -6.66 -39.27 -15.76
C SER A 259 -6.90 -37.85 -15.23
N LEU A 260 -5.87 -37.01 -15.30
CA LEU A 260 -6.03 -35.61 -14.93
C LEU A 260 -7.00 -34.90 -15.90
N PRO A 261 -7.77 -33.92 -15.41
CA PRO A 261 -8.56 -33.04 -16.27
C PRO A 261 -7.67 -32.35 -17.31
N VAL A 262 -8.23 -32.06 -18.48
CA VAL A 262 -7.52 -31.38 -19.58
C VAL A 262 -6.89 -30.05 -19.14
N TYR A 263 -7.52 -29.36 -18.19
CA TYR A 263 -7.06 -28.10 -17.61
C TYR A 263 -5.74 -28.19 -16.83
N ILE A 264 -5.31 -29.40 -16.46
CA ILE A 264 -4.11 -29.66 -15.65
C ILE A 264 -3.14 -30.61 -16.37
N ALA A 265 -3.66 -31.53 -17.18
CA ALA A 265 -2.90 -32.65 -17.72
C ALA A 265 -1.70 -32.25 -18.59
N SER A 266 -1.76 -31.09 -19.23
CA SER A 266 -0.73 -30.59 -20.14
C SER A 266 0.16 -29.50 -19.52
N ASP A 267 -0.01 -29.19 -18.24
CA ASP A 267 0.75 -28.13 -17.58
C ASP A 267 2.19 -28.56 -17.26
N GLU A 268 3.12 -27.63 -17.44
CA GLU A 268 4.53 -27.83 -17.14
C GLU A 268 4.99 -26.90 -16.01
N LEU A 269 5.58 -27.51 -14.97
CA LEU A 269 6.17 -26.82 -13.83
C LEU A 269 7.63 -27.24 -13.71
N THR A 270 8.54 -26.32 -14.00
CA THR A 270 9.99 -26.55 -13.94
C THR A 270 10.63 -25.67 -12.87
N VAL A 271 11.77 -26.12 -12.33
CA VAL A 271 12.56 -25.33 -11.38
C VAL A 271 13.85 -24.97 -12.08
N ASP A 272 14.16 -23.69 -12.16
CA ASP A 272 15.40 -23.21 -12.78
C ASP A 272 16.61 -23.36 -11.84
N GLU A 273 17.79 -22.95 -12.32
CA GLU A 273 19.05 -23.04 -11.57
C GLU A 273 19.06 -22.17 -10.30
N ASP A 274 18.26 -21.09 -10.29
CA ASP A 274 18.12 -20.15 -9.17
C ASP A 274 17.04 -20.59 -8.16
N GLY A 275 16.34 -21.70 -8.44
CA GLY A 275 15.28 -22.25 -7.61
C GLY A 275 13.91 -21.58 -7.80
N ILE A 276 13.75 -20.77 -8.84
CA ILE A 276 12.47 -20.17 -9.23
C ILE A 276 11.67 -21.22 -9.98
N ILE A 277 10.39 -21.34 -9.61
CA ILE A 277 9.46 -22.26 -10.26
C ILE A 277 8.86 -21.52 -11.46
N GLN A 278 9.09 -22.05 -12.65
CA GLN A 278 8.50 -21.54 -13.89
C GLN A 278 7.31 -22.41 -14.27
N TYR A 279 6.21 -21.74 -14.57
CA TYR A 279 4.96 -22.34 -14.99
C TYR A 279 4.66 -22.02 -16.45
N HIS A 280 4.37 -23.06 -17.23
CA HIS A 280 3.82 -22.96 -18.57
C HIS A 280 2.50 -23.70 -18.64
N SER A 281 1.44 -22.98 -19.02
CA SER A 281 0.12 -23.58 -19.18
C SER A 281 0.09 -24.43 -20.44
N GLY A 282 -0.48 -25.63 -20.34
CA GLY A 282 -0.81 -26.45 -21.51
C GLY A 282 -2.24 -26.27 -22.00
N PHE A 283 -3.01 -25.38 -21.36
CA PHE A 283 -4.42 -25.14 -21.66
C PHE A 283 -4.82 -23.68 -21.38
N GLU A 284 -5.33 -23.00 -22.40
CA GLU A 284 -5.85 -21.63 -22.26
C GLU A 284 -7.25 -21.63 -21.63
N LEU A 285 -7.42 -20.87 -20.54
CA LEU A 285 -8.72 -20.67 -19.90
C LEU A 285 -9.47 -19.56 -20.62
N GLU A 286 -10.73 -19.81 -21.01
CA GLU A 286 -11.56 -18.84 -21.75
C GLU A 286 -11.83 -17.55 -20.95
N ASP A 287 -11.82 -17.64 -19.61
CA ASP A 287 -12.00 -16.53 -18.68
C ASP A 287 -10.69 -15.95 -18.14
N GLY A 288 -9.54 -16.39 -18.67
CA GLY A 288 -8.22 -15.99 -18.24
C GLY A 288 -7.35 -15.47 -19.38
N VAL A 289 -6.11 -15.15 -19.04
CA VAL A 289 -5.08 -14.74 -20.00
C VAL A 289 -3.81 -15.57 -19.76
N ASP A 290 -3.03 -15.80 -20.81
CA ASP A 290 -1.75 -16.49 -20.72
C ASP A 290 -0.68 -15.71 -21.49
N TYR A 291 0.38 -15.32 -20.78
CA TYR A 291 1.53 -14.63 -21.36
C TYR A 291 2.75 -14.77 -20.44
N ASP A 292 3.93 -14.78 -21.06
CA ASP A 292 5.20 -14.94 -20.35
C ASP A 292 5.74 -13.61 -19.82
N TRP A 293 5.54 -13.40 -18.52
CA TRP A 293 6.02 -12.25 -17.75
C TRP A 293 7.36 -12.48 -17.04
N TYR A 294 7.90 -13.69 -17.05
CA TYR A 294 9.14 -13.99 -16.33
C TYR A 294 10.31 -13.17 -16.88
N GLY A 295 11.07 -12.54 -16.00
CA GLY A 295 12.25 -11.76 -16.36
C GLY A 295 11.99 -10.50 -17.21
N LYS A 296 10.72 -10.12 -17.42
CA LYS A 296 10.32 -8.91 -18.15
C LYS A 296 9.57 -7.95 -17.23
N THR A 297 9.66 -6.65 -17.51
CA THR A 297 8.94 -5.60 -16.77
C THR A 297 7.97 -4.84 -17.67
N LEU A 298 7.05 -4.09 -17.07
CA LEU A 298 6.13 -3.22 -17.83
C LEU A 298 6.86 -2.11 -18.62
N HIS A 299 8.10 -1.80 -18.26
CA HIS A 299 8.94 -0.83 -18.99
C HIS A 299 9.53 -1.39 -20.28
N GLU A 300 9.71 -2.70 -20.36
CA GLU A 300 10.43 -3.35 -21.46
C GLU A 300 9.50 -3.85 -22.55
N VAL A 301 8.32 -4.34 -22.17
CA VAL A 301 7.37 -4.99 -23.08
C VAL A 301 5.93 -4.62 -22.76
N SER A 302 5.09 -4.63 -23.78
CA SER A 302 3.64 -4.55 -23.60
C SER A 302 3.04 -5.95 -23.59
N PHE A 303 2.55 -6.41 -22.43
CA PHE A 303 1.85 -7.69 -22.31
C PHE A 303 0.43 -7.60 -22.86
N LEU A 304 -0.23 -6.45 -22.68
CA LEU A 304 -1.52 -6.17 -23.31
C LEU A 304 -1.48 -6.40 -24.81
N ASP A 305 -0.42 -5.96 -25.49
CA ASP A 305 -0.30 -6.13 -26.94
C ASP A 305 0.00 -7.59 -27.35
N MET A 306 0.41 -8.47 -26.41
CA MET A 306 0.59 -9.90 -26.65
C MET A 306 -0.74 -10.67 -26.60
N VAL A 307 -1.67 -10.26 -25.72
CA VAL A 307 -2.94 -10.98 -25.50
C VAL A 307 -4.14 -10.34 -26.19
N LYS A 308 -4.07 -9.04 -26.48
CA LYS A 308 -5.16 -8.27 -27.09
C LYS A 308 -5.08 -8.34 -28.61
N GLN A 309 -6.24 -8.48 -29.25
CA GLN A 309 -6.35 -8.33 -30.71
C GLN A 309 -6.08 -6.87 -31.11
N ALA A 310 -5.44 -6.65 -32.27
CA ALA A 310 -4.97 -5.32 -32.66
C ALA A 310 -6.08 -4.27 -32.86
N ASP A 311 -7.33 -4.70 -33.09
CA ASP A 311 -8.47 -3.86 -33.43
C ASP A 311 -9.41 -3.56 -32.25
N ILE A 312 -9.16 -4.13 -31.06
CA ILE A 312 -9.98 -3.90 -29.87
C ILE A 312 -9.30 -2.91 -28.90
N THR A 313 -10.10 -2.07 -28.27
CA THR A 313 -9.65 -1.17 -27.20
C THR A 313 -9.43 -1.93 -25.89
N ASP A 314 -8.61 -1.39 -24.99
CA ASP A 314 -8.36 -2.00 -23.67
C ASP A 314 -9.68 -2.23 -22.91
N VAL A 315 -10.63 -1.29 -23.00
CA VAL A 315 -11.97 -1.42 -22.40
C VAL A 315 -12.76 -2.58 -23.01
N GLN A 316 -12.73 -2.74 -24.34
CA GLN A 316 -13.40 -3.88 -25.00
C GLN A 316 -12.77 -5.22 -24.60
N PHE A 317 -11.44 -5.26 -24.49
CA PHE A 317 -10.71 -6.44 -24.05
C PHE A 317 -11.09 -6.85 -22.62
N PHE A 318 -11.01 -5.95 -21.64
CA PHE A 318 -11.37 -6.28 -20.25
C PHE A 318 -12.86 -6.64 -20.10
N ASN A 319 -13.75 -5.99 -20.85
CA ASN A 319 -15.17 -6.37 -20.87
C ASN A 319 -15.40 -7.77 -21.45
N SER A 320 -14.55 -8.21 -22.39
CA SER A 320 -14.66 -9.57 -22.94
C SER A 320 -14.38 -10.62 -21.86
N LEU A 321 -13.36 -10.41 -21.02
CA LEU A 321 -12.97 -11.32 -19.93
C LEU A 321 -14.07 -11.46 -18.86
N ASN A 322 -14.74 -10.35 -18.51
CA ASN A 322 -15.83 -10.36 -17.53
C ASN A 322 -17.03 -11.22 -17.95
N ASN A 323 -17.28 -11.38 -19.26
CA ASN A 323 -18.41 -12.18 -19.75
C ASN A 323 -18.20 -13.70 -19.60
N TYR A 324 -16.97 -14.15 -19.37
CA TYR A 324 -16.63 -15.57 -19.24
C TYR A 324 -16.60 -16.06 -17.78
N GLN A 325 -16.81 -15.18 -16.79
CA GLN A 325 -16.82 -15.53 -15.37
C GLN A 325 -18.08 -16.32 -14.94
N THR A 326 -18.35 -17.50 -15.50
CA THR A 326 -19.37 -18.40 -14.95
C THR A 326 -19.05 -19.88 -15.22
N SER A 327 -18.82 -20.67 -14.16
CA SER A 327 -19.57 -21.87 -13.78
C SER A 327 -18.78 -22.75 -12.81
N ASP A 328 -19.44 -23.26 -11.76
CA ASP A 328 -18.89 -24.31 -10.90
C ASP A 328 -18.71 -25.58 -11.74
N PHE A 329 -17.46 -25.95 -12.02
CA PHE A 329 -17.12 -27.16 -12.76
C PHE A 329 -16.64 -28.26 -11.80
N GLN A 330 -17.26 -29.43 -11.86
CA GLN A 330 -16.82 -30.57 -11.07
C GLN A 330 -15.58 -31.23 -11.73
N LEU A 331 -14.40 -30.93 -11.20
CA LEU A 331 -13.11 -31.43 -11.71
C LEU A 331 -12.84 -32.91 -11.41
N THR A 332 -13.50 -33.46 -10.40
CA THR A 332 -13.18 -34.78 -9.84
C THR A 332 -14.38 -35.71 -9.83
N SER A 333 -14.12 -37.00 -10.10
CA SER A 333 -15.13 -38.04 -10.03
C SER A 333 -15.47 -38.38 -8.58
N ASN A 334 -16.77 -38.49 -8.30
CA ASN A 334 -17.27 -39.03 -7.02
C ASN A 334 -17.28 -40.57 -6.98
N ILE A 335 -16.96 -41.24 -8.09
CA ILE A 335 -16.95 -42.69 -8.21
C ILE A 335 -15.52 -43.16 -8.50
N TRP A 336 -15.03 -44.07 -7.66
CA TRP A 336 -13.69 -44.64 -7.72
C TRP A 336 -13.75 -46.16 -7.76
N TYR A 337 -12.77 -46.77 -8.42
CA TYR A 337 -12.71 -48.21 -8.63
C TYR A 337 -11.37 -48.76 -8.17
N MET A 338 -11.38 -49.98 -7.63
CA MET A 338 -10.18 -50.80 -7.50
C MET A 338 -9.74 -51.29 -8.90
N ALA A 339 -8.51 -51.79 -9.02
CA ALA A 339 -7.96 -52.33 -10.26
C ALA A 339 -8.75 -53.57 -10.78
N ASP A 340 -9.45 -54.28 -9.90
CA ASP A 340 -10.33 -55.40 -10.24
C ASP A 340 -11.74 -54.97 -10.73
N GLY A 341 -12.04 -53.66 -10.73
CA GLY A 341 -13.31 -53.10 -11.15
C GLY A 341 -14.37 -52.97 -10.05
N SER A 342 -14.07 -53.35 -8.81
CA SER A 342 -14.97 -53.11 -7.67
C SER A 342 -15.05 -51.62 -7.31
N VAL A 343 -16.22 -51.16 -6.88
CA VAL A 343 -16.47 -49.75 -6.52
C VAL A 343 -16.01 -49.48 -5.09
N ILE A 344 -15.33 -48.36 -4.89
CA ILE A 344 -14.89 -47.89 -3.57
C ILE A 344 -15.98 -47.04 -2.94
N ASN A 345 -16.43 -47.43 -1.74
CA ASN A 345 -17.37 -46.62 -0.95
C ASN A 345 -16.59 -45.54 -0.18
N LEU A 346 -16.92 -44.27 -0.42
CA LEU A 346 -16.28 -43.11 0.21
C LEU A 346 -16.91 -42.71 1.57
N ASP A 347 -17.98 -43.40 2.00
CA ASP A 347 -18.63 -43.18 3.30
C ASP A 347 -17.83 -43.84 4.43
N GLU A 348 -17.21 -43.00 5.25
CA GLU A 348 -16.36 -43.40 6.39
C GLU A 348 -17.13 -44.11 7.50
N SER A 349 -18.45 -43.89 7.62
CA SER A 349 -19.27 -44.43 8.72
C SER A 349 -19.35 -45.96 8.72
N ASN A 350 -19.03 -46.59 7.58
CA ASN A 350 -19.12 -48.04 7.35
C ASN A 350 -17.75 -48.74 7.24
N LEU A 351 -16.63 -48.03 7.41
CA LEU A 351 -15.28 -48.58 7.20
C LEU A 351 -14.72 -49.22 8.49
N LYS A 352 -14.59 -50.56 8.51
CA LYS A 352 -14.07 -51.32 9.66
C LYS A 352 -12.59 -51.70 9.56
N LEU A 353 -11.99 -51.56 8.38
CA LEU A 353 -10.61 -52.00 8.09
C LEU A 353 -9.72 -50.77 7.86
N THR A 354 -8.56 -50.74 8.53
CA THR A 354 -7.58 -49.65 8.44
C THR A 354 -7.12 -49.38 7.01
N ASN A 355 -6.99 -50.43 6.18
CA ASN A 355 -6.58 -50.29 4.78
C ASN A 355 -7.65 -49.60 3.93
N THR A 356 -8.94 -49.81 4.20
CA THR A 356 -10.02 -49.14 3.46
C THR A 356 -10.14 -47.67 3.86
N GLN A 357 -9.88 -47.34 5.13
CA GLN A 357 -9.79 -45.95 5.59
C GLN A 357 -8.64 -45.22 4.89
N ALA A 358 -7.45 -45.83 4.82
CA ALA A 358 -6.30 -45.25 4.13
C ALA A 358 -6.56 -44.99 2.64
N VAL A 359 -7.28 -45.89 1.95
CA VAL A 359 -7.70 -45.68 0.55
C VAL A 359 -8.62 -44.47 0.43
N VAL A 360 -9.66 -44.38 1.27
CA VAL A 360 -10.63 -43.27 1.21
C VAL A 360 -9.97 -41.93 1.54
N GLU A 361 -9.09 -41.88 2.53
CA GLU A 361 -8.30 -40.69 2.85
C GLU A 361 -7.42 -40.25 1.68
N ASN A 362 -6.67 -41.16 1.05
CA ASN A 362 -5.84 -40.83 -0.10
C ASN A 362 -6.68 -40.36 -1.30
N ILE A 363 -7.88 -40.91 -1.53
CA ILE A 363 -8.79 -40.43 -2.58
C ILE A 363 -9.25 -39.00 -2.29
N LYS A 364 -9.67 -38.72 -1.04
CA LYS A 364 -10.09 -37.37 -0.63
C LYS A 364 -8.95 -36.37 -0.77
N SER A 365 -7.75 -36.72 -0.31
CA SER A 365 -6.58 -35.86 -0.43
C SER A 365 -6.13 -35.66 -1.88
N TYR A 366 -6.26 -36.68 -2.75
CA TYR A 366 -6.04 -36.54 -4.18
C TYR A 366 -7.04 -35.56 -4.81
N ASN A 367 -8.33 -35.73 -4.55
CA ASN A 367 -9.36 -34.84 -5.08
C ASN A 367 -9.17 -33.40 -4.58
N GLN A 368 -8.82 -33.23 -3.30
CA GLN A 368 -8.49 -31.91 -2.75
C GLN A 368 -7.29 -31.30 -3.45
N ALA A 369 -6.20 -32.06 -3.67
CA ALA A 369 -5.02 -31.56 -4.36
C ALA A 369 -5.30 -31.15 -5.82
N VAL A 370 -6.20 -31.88 -6.51
CA VAL A 370 -6.68 -31.50 -7.86
C VAL A 370 -7.43 -30.17 -7.82
N ASN A 371 -8.34 -30.00 -6.87
CA ASN A 371 -9.12 -28.77 -6.71
C ASN A 371 -8.22 -27.59 -6.29
N ASP A 372 -7.30 -27.80 -5.35
CA ASP A 372 -6.34 -26.78 -4.90
C ASP A 372 -5.46 -26.30 -6.05
N TYR A 373 -4.96 -27.22 -6.88
CA TYR A 373 -4.19 -26.89 -8.08
C TYR A 373 -5.02 -26.03 -9.04
N TYR A 374 -6.23 -26.49 -9.39
CA TYR A 374 -7.09 -25.78 -10.34
C TYR A 374 -7.49 -24.39 -9.84
N ASN A 375 -7.81 -24.26 -8.54
CA ASN A 375 -8.15 -22.98 -7.94
C ASN A 375 -6.97 -22.00 -7.99
N ALA A 376 -5.75 -22.47 -7.68
CA ALA A 376 -4.55 -21.66 -7.82
C ALA A 376 -4.27 -21.27 -9.27
N LYS A 377 -4.45 -22.20 -10.23
CA LYS A 377 -4.35 -21.91 -11.67
C LYS A 377 -5.35 -20.82 -12.10
N ARG A 378 -6.58 -20.85 -11.60
CA ARG A 378 -7.57 -19.80 -11.87
C ARG A 378 -7.21 -18.48 -11.22
N GLN A 379 -6.69 -18.46 -9.99
CA GLN A 379 -6.19 -17.21 -9.39
C GLN A 379 -5.07 -16.60 -10.23
N TYR A 380 -4.14 -17.44 -10.69
CA TYR A 380 -3.05 -17.02 -11.56
C TYR A 380 -3.55 -16.39 -12.87
N HIS A 381 -4.34 -17.14 -13.67
CA HIS A 381 -4.76 -16.70 -15.01
C HIS A 381 -5.93 -15.71 -15.05
N CYS A 382 -6.89 -15.84 -14.12
CA CYS A 382 -8.17 -15.13 -14.16
C CYS A 382 -8.22 -13.97 -13.15
N THR A 383 -7.21 -13.82 -12.29
CA THR A 383 -7.11 -12.71 -11.34
C THR A 383 -5.78 -11.99 -11.51
N HIS A 384 -4.67 -12.59 -11.08
CA HIS A 384 -3.40 -11.86 -10.92
C HIS A 384 -2.72 -11.50 -12.26
N LEU A 385 -2.79 -12.35 -13.28
CA LEU A 385 -2.32 -11.95 -14.62
C LEU A 385 -3.21 -10.86 -15.22
N ILE A 386 -4.51 -10.83 -14.91
CA ILE A 386 -5.40 -9.75 -15.38
C ILE A 386 -5.11 -8.46 -14.61
N ASP A 387 -4.90 -8.51 -13.30
CA ASP A 387 -4.49 -7.37 -12.48
C ASP A 387 -3.20 -6.72 -13.02
N TYR A 388 -2.26 -7.54 -13.48
CA TYR A 388 -1.03 -7.05 -14.07
C TYR A 388 -1.25 -6.32 -15.41
N LEU A 389 -2.20 -6.78 -16.23
CA LEU A 389 -2.63 -6.05 -17.43
C LEU A 389 -3.40 -4.76 -17.10
N TYR A 390 -4.19 -4.75 -16.02
CA TYR A 390 -4.84 -3.52 -15.53
C TYR A 390 -3.80 -2.48 -15.10
N LEU A 391 -2.73 -2.92 -14.44
CA LEU A 391 -1.61 -2.04 -14.09
C LEU A 391 -0.95 -1.44 -15.34
N GLU A 392 -0.70 -2.24 -16.37
CA GLU A 392 -0.18 -1.76 -17.66
C GLU A 392 -1.12 -0.74 -18.32
N SER A 393 -2.43 -1.01 -18.34
CA SER A 393 -3.46 -0.10 -18.88
C SER A 393 -3.47 1.24 -18.13
N ASN A 394 -3.37 1.19 -16.80
CA ASN A 394 -3.30 2.37 -15.95
C ASN A 394 -2.01 3.16 -16.20
N MET A 395 -0.87 2.49 -16.36
CA MET A 395 0.40 3.12 -16.75
C MET A 395 0.27 3.87 -18.09
N LYS A 396 -0.26 3.20 -19.13
CA LYS A 396 -0.47 3.79 -20.46
C LYS A 396 -1.43 4.98 -20.40
N THR A 397 -2.45 4.91 -19.55
CA THR A 397 -3.45 5.97 -19.37
C THR A 397 -2.88 7.17 -18.61
N ALA A 398 -2.20 6.94 -17.49
CA ALA A 398 -1.60 7.99 -16.68
C ALA A 398 -0.52 8.76 -17.44
N GLY A 399 0.29 8.07 -18.26
CA GLY A 399 1.27 8.71 -19.13
C GLY A 399 0.66 9.60 -20.22
N LYS A 400 -0.60 9.34 -20.62
CA LYS A 400 -1.31 10.09 -21.67
C LYS A 400 -2.26 11.16 -21.15
N TYR A 401 -2.87 10.96 -19.97
CA TYR A 401 -4.02 11.73 -19.49
C TYR A 401 -3.85 12.21 -18.05
N PHE A 402 -2.74 12.91 -17.78
CA PHE A 402 -2.61 13.70 -16.55
C PHE A 402 -2.95 15.16 -16.81
N THR A 403 -3.43 15.84 -15.78
CA THR A 403 -3.59 17.31 -15.77
C THR A 403 -2.64 17.90 -14.74
N SER A 404 -2.19 19.13 -14.98
CA SER A 404 -1.23 19.82 -14.11
C SER A 404 -1.59 21.29 -13.95
N ASN A 405 -1.44 21.82 -12.75
CA ASN A 405 -1.57 23.25 -12.49
C ASN A 405 -0.27 23.81 -11.90
N TYR A 406 0.36 24.68 -12.69
CA TYR A 406 1.61 25.39 -12.37
C TYR A 406 1.45 26.91 -12.42
N ASN A 407 0.21 27.38 -12.45
CA ASN A 407 -0.06 28.80 -12.55
C ASN A 407 0.45 29.52 -11.30
N GLU A 408 0.88 30.76 -11.48
CA GLU A 408 1.29 31.61 -10.37
C GLU A 408 0.14 31.71 -9.34
N GLY A 409 0.45 31.41 -8.07
CA GLY A 409 -0.54 31.36 -6.99
C GLY A 409 -1.24 30.00 -6.79
N VAL A 410 -0.92 28.95 -7.57
CA VAL A 410 -1.43 27.59 -7.28
C VAL A 410 -0.99 27.12 -5.90
N VAL A 411 0.28 27.36 -5.54
CA VAL A 411 0.78 27.21 -4.18
C VAL A 411 0.82 28.59 -3.54
N THR A 412 0.03 28.76 -2.48
CA THR A 412 -0.03 29.99 -1.69
C THR A 412 0.50 29.72 -0.29
N VAL A 413 1.39 30.60 0.18
CA VAL A 413 1.91 30.62 1.55
C VAL A 413 1.16 31.72 2.33
N TRP A 414 0.54 31.42 3.47
CA TRP A 414 -0.24 32.39 4.29
C TRP A 414 0.10 32.37 5.77
#